data_AF-A0A972Q523-F1
#
_entry.id   AF-A0A972Q523-F1
#
_cell.length_a   1.000
_cell.length_b   1.000
_cell.length_c   1.000
_cell.angle_alpha   90.00
_cell.angle_beta   90.00
_cell.angle_gamma   90.00
#
_symmetry.space_group_name_H-M   'P 1'
#
loop_
_entity.id
_entity.type
_entity.pdbx_description
1 polymer ?
#
loop_
_entity_poly.entity_id
_entity_poly.type
_entity_poly.pdbx_seq_one_letter_code
_entity_poly.pdbx_strand_id
1 'polypeptide(L)'
;MKLRSIVVIASIAASILTACTGQNPSQAPTAEPSNQSGAAQSEPTILPTQEIVATQEVDISANLTKSDAQGAVTMEITPINLGNPGDAVIFEVLMDTHSVDLSMDLAQLAVLSTDTGKTVQATLWDAPRGGHHVEGKLSFPSTKDGSALLDGAKSVTITITNLDAPSREFTWSVSG
;
A
#
# COMPACT_ATOMS: atom_id res chain seq x y z
N MET A 1 48.88 -20.64 11.21
CA MET A 1 48.56 -20.92 12.63
C MET A 1 47.06 -21.20 12.70
N LYS A 2 46.66 -22.46 12.89
CA LYS A 2 45.26 -22.89 12.95
C LYS A 2 44.74 -22.65 14.36
N LEU A 3 43.60 -21.99 14.53
CA LEU A 3 42.80 -22.13 15.73
C LEU A 3 41.39 -22.55 15.35
N ARG A 4 41.09 -23.80 15.67
CA ARG A 4 39.75 -24.38 15.64
C ARG A 4 39.07 -23.99 16.95
N SER A 5 37.81 -23.60 16.90
CA SER A 5 36.94 -23.68 18.08
C SER A 5 35.55 -24.11 17.62
N ILE A 6 35.31 -25.39 17.80
CA ILE A 6 34.01 -26.04 17.78
C ILE A 6 33.41 -25.80 19.16
N VAL A 7 32.23 -25.19 19.23
CA VAL A 7 31.35 -25.29 20.40
C VAL A 7 29.98 -25.68 19.88
N VAL A 8 29.67 -26.97 20.03
CA VAL A 8 28.33 -27.54 19.91
C VAL A 8 27.65 -27.31 21.25
N ILE A 9 26.54 -26.57 21.27
CA ILE A 9 25.61 -26.58 22.39
C ILE A 9 24.24 -26.93 21.82
N ALA A 10 23.91 -28.21 21.93
CA ALA A 10 22.54 -28.69 21.87
C ALA A 10 21.88 -28.38 23.23
N SER A 11 20.72 -27.75 23.22
CA SER A 11 19.85 -27.66 24.39
C SER A 11 18.40 -27.75 23.94
N ILE A 12 17.87 -28.95 24.13
CA ILE A 12 16.46 -29.29 24.03
C ILE A 12 15.78 -28.74 25.29
N ALA A 13 14.72 -27.96 25.12
CA ALA A 13 13.73 -27.73 26.17
C ALA A 13 12.34 -27.68 25.54
N ALA A 14 11.65 -28.81 25.57
CA ALA A 14 10.23 -28.88 25.38
C ALA A 14 9.53 -28.29 26.61
N SER A 15 8.59 -27.37 26.40
CA SER A 15 7.68 -26.91 27.44
C SER A 15 6.28 -26.90 26.85
N ILE A 16 5.53 -27.94 27.21
CA ILE A 16 4.11 -28.10 26.95
C ILE A 16 3.41 -27.37 28.08
N LEU A 17 2.71 -26.28 27.77
CA LEU A 17 1.83 -25.60 28.73
C LEU A 17 0.40 -25.62 28.18
N THR A 18 -0.35 -26.57 28.73
CA THR A 18 -1.80 -26.64 28.77
C THR A 18 -2.36 -25.33 29.35
N ALA A 19 -3.13 -24.59 28.58
CA ALA A 19 -3.98 -23.52 29.10
C ALA A 19 -5.45 -23.92 28.97
N CYS A 20 -6.13 -23.88 30.11
CA CYS A 20 -7.47 -24.37 30.34
C CYS A 20 -8.55 -23.49 29.69
N THR A 21 -9.60 -24.19 29.29
CA THR A 21 -11.00 -23.78 29.10
C THR A 21 -11.44 -22.55 29.89
N GLY A 22 -11.89 -21.52 29.17
CA GLY A 22 -12.73 -20.44 29.69
C GLY A 22 -13.96 -20.26 28.81
N GLN A 23 -15.07 -20.94 29.16
CA GLN A 23 -16.40 -20.55 28.69
C GLN A 23 -16.94 -19.50 29.66
N ASN A 24 -17.24 -18.29 29.18
CA ASN A 24 -18.07 -17.33 29.88
C ASN A 24 -19.11 -16.75 28.88
N PRO A 25 -20.34 -16.47 29.32
CA PRO A 25 -21.55 -16.59 28.52
C PRO A 25 -21.79 -15.33 27.70
N SER A 26 -22.33 -15.51 26.50
CA SER A 26 -23.01 -14.43 25.80
C SER A 26 -24.45 -14.85 25.58
N GLN A 27 -25.32 -14.35 26.46
CA GLN A 27 -26.74 -14.23 26.19
C GLN A 27 -26.90 -13.23 25.03
N ALA A 28 -27.30 -13.71 23.85
CA ALA A 28 -27.82 -12.84 22.82
C ALA A 28 -29.28 -12.46 23.17
N PRO A 29 -29.64 -11.18 23.12
CA PRO A 29 -31.02 -10.76 23.28
C PRO A 29 -31.84 -11.05 22.01
N THR A 30 -33.04 -11.56 22.26
CA THR A 30 -34.33 -11.25 21.61
C THR A 30 -34.36 -11.08 20.09
N ALA A 31 -35.06 -12.04 19.47
CA ALA A 31 -35.58 -11.96 18.11
C ALA A 31 -36.34 -10.64 17.85
N GLU A 32 -35.92 -9.95 16.79
CA GLU A 32 -36.60 -8.80 16.20
C GLU A 32 -37.60 -9.30 15.14
N PRO A 33 -38.90 -8.92 15.20
CA PRO A 33 -39.81 -9.16 14.09
C PRO A 33 -40.00 -7.89 13.23
N SER A 34 -39.76 -8.10 11.95
CA SER A 34 -40.53 -7.61 10.80
C SER A 34 -40.65 -6.10 10.57
N ASN A 35 -39.86 -5.64 9.59
CA ASN A 35 -40.32 -5.00 8.36
C ASN A 35 -41.74 -4.41 8.34
N GLN A 36 -41.83 -3.08 8.23
CA GLN A 36 -42.84 -2.49 7.37
C GLN A 36 -42.30 -1.28 6.59
N SER A 37 -42.46 -1.41 5.28
CA SER A 37 -42.23 -0.45 4.22
C SER A 37 -43.00 0.85 4.41
N GLY A 38 -42.33 1.97 4.12
CA GLY A 38 -42.91 3.29 3.94
C GLY A 38 -42.21 4.02 2.80
N ALA A 39 -42.79 3.93 1.61
CA ALA A 39 -42.34 4.65 0.42
C ALA A 39 -42.64 6.15 0.56
N ALA A 40 -41.66 6.99 0.20
CA ALA A 40 -41.91 8.36 -0.24
C ALA A 40 -40.91 8.72 -1.35
N GLN A 41 -41.44 8.73 -2.57
CA GLN A 41 -40.87 9.38 -3.76
C GLN A 41 -40.68 10.88 -3.53
N SER A 42 -39.55 11.39 -4.02
CA SER A 42 -39.37 12.76 -4.53
C SER A 42 -38.18 12.68 -5.49
N GLU A 43 -38.46 12.32 -6.75
CA GLU A 43 -38.49 13.23 -7.92
C GLU A 43 -37.08 13.74 -8.31
N PRO A 44 -36.65 13.55 -9.58
CA PRO A 44 -35.29 13.82 -9.99
C PRO A 44 -35.10 15.31 -10.26
N THR A 45 -34.19 15.93 -9.52
CA THR A 45 -33.64 17.24 -9.92
C THR A 45 -32.58 17.00 -10.98
N ILE A 46 -32.95 17.17 -12.24
CA ILE A 46 -32.04 17.21 -13.39
C ILE A 46 -31.54 18.65 -13.54
N LEU A 47 -30.24 18.89 -13.33
CA LEU A 47 -29.49 19.98 -13.97
C LEU A 47 -28.00 19.89 -13.61
N PRO A 48 -27.11 20.46 -14.43
CA PRO A 48 -26.89 20.22 -15.85
C PRO A 48 -25.73 19.24 -16.05
N THR A 49 -25.69 18.63 -17.23
CA THR A 49 -24.45 18.14 -17.86
C THR A 49 -23.37 19.20 -17.72
N GLN A 50 -22.45 19.01 -16.78
CA GLN A 50 -21.12 19.54 -16.93
C GLN A 50 -20.35 18.51 -17.73
N GLU A 51 -20.20 18.84 -19.01
CA GLU A 51 -19.17 18.32 -19.88
C GLU A 51 -17.81 18.69 -19.25
N ILE A 52 -17.42 17.94 -18.23
CA ILE A 52 -16.05 17.94 -17.75
C ILE A 52 -15.23 17.24 -18.84
N VAL A 53 -14.66 18.08 -19.70
CA VAL A 53 -13.44 17.77 -20.45
C VAL A 53 -12.33 17.56 -19.40
N ALA A 54 -12.38 16.43 -18.71
CA ALA A 54 -11.29 15.92 -17.90
C ALA A 54 -10.52 14.95 -18.79
N THR A 55 -9.52 15.53 -19.45
CA THR A 55 -8.16 15.00 -19.51
C THR A 55 -8.04 13.49 -19.62
N GLN A 56 -7.74 13.03 -20.83
CA GLN A 56 -7.39 11.66 -21.22
C GLN A 56 -6.10 11.11 -20.54
N GLU A 57 -5.71 11.66 -19.39
CA GLU A 57 -4.55 11.24 -18.58
C GLU A 57 -4.98 10.42 -17.34
N VAL A 58 -6.15 10.68 -16.75
CA VAL A 58 -6.61 9.95 -15.54
C VAL A 58 -6.98 8.49 -15.85
N ASP A 59 -7.55 8.25 -17.03
CA ASP A 59 -8.03 6.92 -17.44
C ASP A 59 -6.88 5.94 -17.77
N ILE A 60 -5.71 6.46 -18.16
CA ILE A 60 -4.53 5.63 -18.46
C ILE A 60 -3.76 5.26 -17.18
N SER A 61 -3.65 6.19 -16.22
CA SER A 61 -3.04 5.87 -14.91
C SER A 61 -3.86 4.86 -14.12
N ALA A 62 -5.19 4.96 -14.10
CA ALA A 62 -6.04 3.99 -13.40
C ALA A 62 -5.86 2.55 -13.92
N ASN A 63 -5.58 2.36 -15.22
CA ASN A 63 -5.29 1.05 -15.80
C ASN A 63 -3.95 0.45 -15.33
N LEU A 64 -3.06 1.27 -14.78
CA LEU A 64 -1.77 0.85 -14.24
C LEU A 64 -1.81 0.57 -12.73
N THR A 65 -2.96 0.73 -12.06
CA THR A 65 -3.11 0.43 -10.64
C THR A 65 -2.72 -1.02 -10.34
N LYS A 66 -1.91 -1.21 -9.30
CA LYS A 66 -1.57 -2.55 -8.79
C LYS A 66 -1.99 -2.67 -7.34
N SER A 67 -2.61 -3.79 -7.00
CA SER A 67 -3.13 -4.08 -5.67
C SER A 67 -2.36 -5.23 -5.02
N ASP A 68 -2.15 -5.13 -3.71
CA ASP A 68 -1.60 -6.17 -2.86
C ASP A 68 -2.31 -6.16 -1.50
N ALA A 69 -2.84 -7.32 -1.10
CA ALA A 69 -3.50 -7.53 0.18
C ALA A 69 -2.72 -8.55 1.00
N GLN A 70 -2.03 -8.06 2.03
CA GLN A 70 -1.24 -8.86 2.95
C GLN A 70 -1.49 -8.36 4.38
N GLY A 71 -1.23 -9.22 5.37
CA GLY A 71 -1.44 -8.87 6.77
C GLY A 71 -2.87 -8.38 7.03
N ALA A 72 -2.98 -7.14 7.51
CA ALA A 72 -4.25 -6.48 7.80
C ALA A 72 -4.47 -5.20 6.98
N VAL A 73 -3.62 -4.94 5.98
CA VAL A 73 -3.68 -3.77 5.10
C VAL A 73 -3.84 -4.20 3.64
N THR A 74 -4.85 -3.67 2.95
CA THR A 74 -4.91 -3.69 1.49
C THR A 74 -4.24 -2.45 0.96
N MET A 75 -3.39 -2.57 -0.06
CA MET A 75 -2.68 -1.46 -0.67
C MET A 75 -2.90 -1.45 -2.17
N GLU A 76 -3.19 -0.28 -2.73
CA GLU A 76 -3.21 -0.02 -4.16
C GLU A 76 -2.20 1.08 -4.48
N ILE A 77 -1.39 0.88 -5.52
CA ILE A 77 -0.43 1.87 -6.00
C ILE A 77 -0.65 2.14 -7.48
N THR A 78 -0.72 3.42 -7.81
CA THR A 78 -0.99 3.91 -9.16
C THR A 78 0.10 4.88 -9.60
N PRO A 79 0.83 4.60 -10.69
CA PRO A 79 1.76 5.55 -11.27
C PRO A 79 1.07 6.83 -11.73
N ILE A 80 1.64 8.00 -11.39
CA ILE A 80 1.10 9.29 -11.83
C ILE A 80 1.85 9.84 -13.04
N ASN A 81 3.18 9.72 -13.06
CA ASN A 81 4.00 10.39 -14.08
C ASN A 81 5.18 9.54 -14.57
N LEU A 82 5.07 8.21 -14.58
CA LEU A 82 6.17 7.33 -14.99
C LEU A 82 6.70 7.57 -16.41
N GLY A 83 5.86 8.03 -17.34
CA GLY A 83 6.29 8.37 -18.70
C GLY A 83 7.02 9.73 -18.81
N ASN A 84 6.83 10.62 -17.84
CA ASN A 84 7.47 11.95 -17.82
C ASN A 84 7.56 12.49 -16.37
N PRO A 85 8.56 12.05 -15.59
CA PRO A 85 8.60 12.30 -14.15
C PRO A 85 8.93 13.73 -13.73
N GLY A 86 9.37 14.63 -14.62
CA GLY A 86 9.80 15.98 -14.23
C GLY A 86 10.80 15.96 -13.06
N ASP A 87 10.48 16.64 -11.96
CA ASP A 87 11.35 16.75 -10.78
C ASP A 87 11.27 15.56 -9.80
N ALA A 88 10.22 14.72 -9.89
CA ALA A 88 10.02 13.58 -8.99
C ALA A 88 9.19 12.48 -9.64
N VAL A 89 9.53 11.21 -9.39
CA VAL A 89 8.65 10.08 -9.77
C VAL A 89 7.56 9.93 -8.70
N ILE A 90 6.30 10.06 -9.11
CA ILE A 90 5.15 10.15 -8.19
C ILE A 90 4.21 8.97 -8.41
N PHE A 91 3.75 8.42 -7.30
CA PHE A 91 2.72 7.40 -7.24
C PHE A 91 1.63 7.83 -6.27
N GLU A 92 0.38 7.54 -6.63
CA GLU A 92 -0.74 7.60 -5.70
C GLU A 92 -0.82 6.26 -4.98
N VAL A 93 -1.06 6.30 -3.67
CA VAL A 93 -1.14 5.12 -2.82
C VAL A 93 -2.43 5.21 -2.01
N LEU A 94 -3.22 4.15 -2.07
CA LEU A 94 -4.39 3.94 -1.23
C LEU A 94 -4.11 2.76 -0.29
N MET A 95 -4.39 2.94 0.99
CA MET A 95 -4.28 1.90 2.02
C MET A 95 -5.58 1.79 2.82
N ASP A 96 -6.08 0.57 2.94
CA ASP A 96 -7.27 0.25 3.73
C ASP A 96 -6.95 -0.73 4.85
N THR A 97 -7.48 -0.45 6.04
CA THR A 97 -7.37 -1.37 7.19
C THR A 97 -8.49 -1.19 8.20
N HIS A 98 -8.77 -2.26 8.94
CA HIS A 98 -9.74 -2.26 10.04
C HIS A 98 -9.08 -2.40 11.42
N SER A 99 -7.75 -2.59 11.48
CA SER A 99 -7.07 -2.94 12.74
C SER A 99 -5.66 -2.38 12.92
N VAL A 100 -5.06 -1.81 11.87
CA VAL A 100 -3.70 -1.25 11.92
C VAL A 100 -3.76 0.27 12.01
N ASP A 101 -2.81 0.88 12.73
CA ASP A 101 -2.62 2.33 12.69
C ASP A 101 -1.81 2.74 11.46
N LEU A 102 -2.39 3.56 10.58
CA LEU A 102 -1.77 4.08 9.36
C LEU A 102 -1.11 5.46 9.54
N SER A 103 -0.60 5.78 10.74
CA SER A 103 0.03 7.07 11.07
C SER A 103 1.51 7.19 10.66
N MET A 104 2.09 6.11 10.14
CA MET A 104 3.49 6.03 9.74
C MET A 104 3.86 7.01 8.63
N ASP A 105 5.16 7.24 8.48
CA ASP A 105 5.72 7.86 7.29
C ASP A 105 6.06 6.78 6.25
N LEU A 106 5.19 6.60 5.25
CA LEU A 106 5.38 5.57 4.23
C LEU A 106 6.68 5.78 3.43
N ALA A 107 7.18 7.02 3.34
CA ALA A 107 8.42 7.30 2.62
C ALA A 107 9.64 6.59 3.26
N GLN A 108 9.61 6.36 4.57
CA GLN A 108 10.68 5.65 5.28
C GLN A 108 10.70 4.15 4.96
N LEU A 109 9.56 3.60 4.53
CA LEU A 109 9.39 2.17 4.26
C LEU A 109 9.53 1.80 2.78
N ALA A 110 9.62 2.81 1.90
CA ALA A 110 9.49 2.65 0.46
C ALA A 110 10.79 2.91 -0.30
N VAL A 111 11.11 1.98 -1.20
CA VAL A 111 12.25 2.08 -2.12
C VAL A 111 11.77 1.86 -3.54
N LEU A 112 12.22 2.69 -4.48
CA LEU A 112 12.03 2.53 -5.92
C LEU A 112 13.33 2.03 -6.54
N SER A 113 13.25 0.94 -7.29
CA SER A 113 14.37 0.36 -8.04
C SER A 113 14.04 0.26 -9.52
N THR A 114 15.06 0.25 -10.37
CA THR A 114 14.94 0.05 -11.82
C THR A 114 15.65 -1.22 -12.25
N ASP A 115 15.30 -1.78 -13.40
CA ASP A 115 16.02 -2.91 -13.99
C ASP A 115 17.46 -2.57 -14.43
N THR A 116 17.79 -1.28 -14.52
CA THR A 116 19.17 -0.80 -14.73
C THR A 116 20.03 -0.83 -13.46
N GLY A 117 19.45 -1.19 -12.30
CA GLY A 117 20.14 -1.29 -11.02
C GLY A 117 20.20 0.02 -10.22
N LYS A 118 19.58 1.10 -10.69
CA LYS A 118 19.41 2.33 -9.89
C LYS A 118 18.34 2.12 -8.83
N THR A 119 18.62 2.60 -7.61
CA THR A 119 17.73 2.49 -6.45
C THR A 119 17.71 3.81 -5.66
N VAL A 120 16.52 4.25 -5.25
CA VAL A 120 16.29 5.46 -4.45
C VAL A 120 15.23 5.21 -3.37
N GLN A 121 15.39 5.82 -2.20
CA GLN A 121 14.34 5.86 -1.18
C GLN A 121 13.32 6.95 -1.54
N ALA A 122 12.06 6.77 -1.15
CA ALA A 122 11.07 7.83 -1.23
C ALA A 122 11.50 9.04 -0.38
N THR A 123 11.16 10.24 -0.86
CA THR A 123 11.50 11.50 -0.20
C THR A 123 10.30 12.15 0.49
N LEU A 124 9.08 11.81 0.08
CA LEU A 124 7.87 12.40 0.63
C LEU A 124 6.69 11.41 0.59
N TRP A 125 5.99 11.34 1.71
CA TRP A 125 4.64 10.80 1.83
C TRP A 125 3.70 11.95 2.17
N ASP A 126 2.90 12.38 1.20
CA ASP A 126 1.93 13.46 1.34
C ASP A 126 0.52 12.88 1.48
N ALA A 127 0.13 12.65 2.73
CA ALA A 127 -1.15 12.07 3.11
C ALA A 127 -1.53 12.49 4.55
N PRO A 128 -2.82 12.33 4.94
CA PRO A 128 -3.21 12.36 6.34
C PRO A 128 -2.42 11.35 7.17
N ARG A 129 -2.14 11.68 8.44
CA ARG A 129 -1.52 10.75 9.38
C ARG A 129 -2.61 9.96 10.11
N GLY A 130 -2.78 8.68 9.77
CA GLY A 130 -3.73 7.78 10.39
C GLY A 130 -5.13 7.80 9.75
N GLY A 131 -5.93 6.79 10.10
CA GLY A 131 -7.25 6.53 9.52
C GLY A 131 -7.45 5.06 9.19
N HIS A 132 -8.69 4.69 8.83
CA HIS A 132 -9.04 3.36 8.31
C HIS A 132 -8.85 3.25 6.78
N HIS A 133 -8.84 4.41 6.13
CA HIS A 133 -8.61 4.61 4.70
C HIS A 133 -7.63 5.77 4.59
N VAL A 134 -6.44 5.54 4.03
CA VAL A 134 -5.43 6.58 3.83
C VAL A 134 -5.06 6.60 2.36
N GLU A 135 -5.22 7.77 1.75
CA GLU A 135 -4.85 8.04 0.36
C GLU A 135 -3.85 9.20 0.34
N GLY A 136 -2.85 9.10 -0.53
CA GLY A 136 -1.90 10.19 -0.72
C GLY A 136 -0.82 9.89 -1.74
N LYS A 137 0.16 10.78 -1.82
CA LYS A 137 1.22 10.74 -2.83
C LYS A 137 2.55 10.33 -2.24
N LEU A 138 3.15 9.31 -2.85
CA LEU A 138 4.49 8.84 -2.55
C LEU A 138 5.45 9.32 -3.65
N SER A 139 6.44 10.13 -3.26
CA SER A 139 7.37 10.77 -4.19
C SER A 139 8.78 10.22 -4.05
N PHE A 140 9.45 10.00 -5.18
CA PHE A 140 10.85 9.56 -5.27
C PHE A 140 11.67 10.57 -6.09
N PRO A 141 12.99 10.70 -5.85
CA PRO A 141 13.86 11.49 -6.69
C PRO A 141 13.79 11.05 -8.16
N SER A 142 13.71 11.99 -9.11
CA SER A 142 13.80 11.67 -10.54
C SER A 142 15.23 11.49 -11.04
N THR A 143 16.24 11.68 -10.17
CA THR A 143 17.66 11.53 -10.52
C THR A 143 18.44 10.75 -9.45
N LYS A 144 19.49 10.05 -9.88
CA LYS A 144 20.46 9.36 -9.03
C LYS A 144 21.85 9.50 -9.64
N ASP A 145 22.81 9.92 -8.83
CA ASP A 145 24.23 10.10 -9.22
C ASP A 145 24.42 10.99 -10.46
N GLY A 146 23.59 12.03 -10.60
CA GLY A 146 23.66 13.01 -11.69
C GLY A 146 22.95 12.61 -12.99
N SER A 147 22.34 11.43 -13.05
CA SER A 147 21.57 10.97 -14.21
C SER A 147 20.09 10.78 -13.86
N ALA A 148 19.21 10.88 -14.86
CA ALA A 148 17.79 10.59 -14.68
C ALA A 148 17.58 9.13 -14.22
N LEU A 149 16.68 8.92 -13.27
CA LEU A 149 16.44 7.62 -12.65
C LEU A 149 15.96 6.60 -13.68
N LEU A 150 15.05 7.02 -14.57
CA LEU A 150 14.40 6.15 -15.56
C LEU A 150 15.15 6.03 -16.88
N ASP A 151 16.30 6.71 -17.03
CA ASP A 151 17.10 6.64 -18.25
C ASP A 151 17.54 5.20 -18.55
N GLY A 152 17.10 4.67 -19.69
CA GLY A 152 17.33 3.30 -20.16
C GLY A 152 16.54 2.21 -19.42
N ALA A 153 15.69 2.55 -18.45
CA ALA A 153 14.90 1.60 -17.69
C ALA A 153 13.73 1.04 -18.51
N LYS A 154 13.48 -0.27 -18.40
CA LYS A 154 12.31 -0.94 -18.98
C LYS A 154 11.29 -1.30 -17.93
N SER A 155 11.69 -1.34 -16.67
CA SER A 155 10.79 -1.53 -15.55
C SER A 155 11.25 -0.81 -14.30
N VAL A 156 10.27 -0.47 -13.47
CA VAL A 156 10.48 0.05 -12.11
C VAL A 156 9.75 -0.82 -11.11
N THR A 157 10.32 -0.98 -9.92
CA THR A 157 9.71 -1.73 -8.81
C THR A 157 9.72 -0.88 -7.54
N ILE A 158 8.54 -0.68 -6.95
CA ILE A 158 8.41 -0.21 -5.57
C ILE A 158 8.46 -1.41 -4.65
N THR A 159 9.32 -1.36 -3.64
CA THR A 159 9.33 -2.27 -2.50
C THR A 159 8.92 -1.51 -1.24
N ILE A 160 7.87 -1.98 -0.57
CA ILE A 160 7.43 -1.49 0.74
C ILE A 160 7.83 -2.53 1.78
N THR A 161 8.55 -2.13 2.82
CA THR A 161 9.03 -3.06 3.87
C THR A 161 8.43 -2.78 5.23
N ASN A 162 8.13 -3.83 5.99
CA ASN A 162 7.70 -3.75 7.40
C ASN A 162 6.52 -2.80 7.68
N LEU A 163 5.57 -2.69 6.75
CA LEU A 163 4.32 -1.97 6.99
C LEU A 163 3.46 -2.76 8.00
N ASP A 164 3.06 -3.96 7.60
CA ASP A 164 2.33 -4.96 8.39
C ASP A 164 2.66 -6.40 7.93
N ALA A 165 3.44 -6.52 6.86
CA ALA A 165 4.03 -7.73 6.31
C ALA A 165 5.53 -7.47 6.05
N PRO A 166 6.38 -8.50 5.93
CA PRO A 166 7.82 -8.31 5.73
C PRO A 166 8.17 -7.45 4.50
N SER A 167 7.47 -7.68 3.38
CA SER A 167 7.69 -6.94 2.13
C SER A 167 6.47 -7.01 1.20
N ARG A 168 6.29 -5.97 0.38
CA ARG A 168 5.36 -5.90 -0.75
C ARG A 168 6.11 -5.35 -1.97
N GLU A 169 5.84 -5.87 -3.16
CA GLU A 169 6.50 -5.46 -4.40
C GLU A 169 5.51 -5.14 -5.51
N PHE A 170 5.69 -3.99 -6.15
CA PHE A 170 4.86 -3.52 -7.25
C PHE A 170 5.74 -3.12 -8.43
N THR A 171 5.63 -3.82 -9.56
CA THR A 171 6.52 -3.61 -10.73
C THR A 171 5.75 -3.12 -11.94
N TRP A 172 6.15 -2.02 -12.57
CA TRP A 172 5.56 -1.53 -13.82
C TRP A 172 6.58 -1.54 -14.96
N SER A 173 6.10 -1.73 -16.18
CA SER A 173 6.89 -1.44 -17.38
C SER A 173 6.95 0.08 -17.61
N VAL A 174 8.11 0.58 -17.99
CA VAL A 174 8.31 1.95 -18.47
C VAL A 174 8.62 1.87 -19.96
N SER A 175 7.79 2.53 -20.76
CA SER A 175 8.06 2.72 -22.19
C SER A 175 9.15 3.79 -22.30
N GLY A 176 10.38 3.35 -22.55
CA GLY A 176 11.51 4.25 -22.83
C GLY A 176 11.41 4.91 -24.20
#